data_AF-A0ABC8R5E2-F1
#
_entry.id   AF-A0ABC8R5E2-F1
#
_cell.length_a   1.000
_cell.length_b   1.000
_cell.length_c   1.000
_cell.angle_alpha   90.00
_cell.angle_beta   90.00
_cell.angle_gamma   90.00
#
_symmetry.space_group_name_H-M   'P 1'
#
loop_
_entity.id
_entity.type
_entity.pdbx_description
1 polymer ?
#
loop_
_entity_poly.entity_id
_entity_poly.type
_entity_poly.pdbx_seq_one_letter_code
_entity_poly.pdbx_strand_id
1 'polypeptide(L)'
;MGYILFQSPLFEFPRIFSRSRYIFHRPFAAPQCLGLGPYRKRWMNSTCWAVGLSGDGAGDVFDESVLKGIESGSLLGALDDPSSAPFGTVDAEITQETIDFFVSDAEGDPDCPSEGFSSIEQALKTLRQGKFVIVVDDENGEVEGNLVMAASLASPQAVTFMVKYGSGIVSVGMKEKDLERLKLPLMSPEREDDSSVPSFTITVDVKAGTTTGVSASDRAKTVLALSSPNSKPEDFRRPGHVFPLKYRNGGVLRRAGHTEGSVDLVMLAGLQPISLFSAVVDADDGSMASLPNLRKLGLEHSIPIVSITDLIRYRRKRENLVERTAISLLPTKWGLFHAYCYRSKLDGTEHVAVVKVNVSYIMSFHLLY
;
A
#
# COMPACT_ATOMS: atom_id res chain seq x y z
N MET A 1 29.50 -23.56 52.53
CA MET A 1 28.89 -22.22 52.56
C MET A 1 27.87 -22.21 51.41
N GLY A 2 26.54 -22.25 51.58
CA GLY A 2 25.67 -21.91 52.72
C GLY A 2 25.15 -20.48 52.58
N TYR A 3 23.85 -20.14 52.76
CA TYR A 3 22.63 -20.95 52.94
C TYR A 3 21.39 -19.99 52.94
N ILE A 4 20.27 -20.34 52.27
CA ILE A 4 18.81 -20.04 52.52
C ILE A 4 18.40 -18.55 52.81
N LEU A 5 17.32 -17.95 52.26
CA LEU A 5 15.86 -18.13 52.45
C LEU A 5 15.11 -17.37 51.32
N PHE A 6 14.16 -17.90 50.53
CA PHE A 6 12.80 -18.42 50.83
C PHE A 6 11.80 -17.42 51.44
N GLN A 7 10.75 -17.07 50.67
CA GLN A 7 9.37 -17.12 51.16
C GLN A 7 8.32 -17.18 50.04
N SER A 8 7.36 -18.09 50.20
CA SER A 8 6.11 -18.20 49.44
C SER A 8 5.06 -18.89 50.31
N PRO A 9 3.78 -18.48 50.25
CA PRO A 9 2.64 -19.41 50.27
C PRO A 9 1.67 -19.09 49.10
N LEU A 10 1.20 -20.06 48.31
CA LEU A 10 0.27 -21.19 48.56
C LEU A 10 -1.21 -20.81 48.75
N PHE A 11 -2.07 -21.56 48.02
CA PHE A 11 -3.55 -21.49 47.92
C PHE A 11 -4.11 -20.25 47.18
N GLU A 12 -5.19 -20.32 46.39
CA GLU A 12 -6.23 -21.35 46.23
C GLU A 12 -6.91 -21.29 44.83
N PHE A 13 -7.24 -22.43 44.20
CA PHE A 13 -8.28 -22.55 43.15
C PHE A 13 -9.62 -22.79 43.87
N PRO A 14 -10.82 -22.37 43.39
CA PRO A 14 -11.41 -22.98 42.18
C PRO A 14 -12.53 -22.20 41.41
N ARG A 15 -13.10 -22.89 40.41
CA ARG A 15 -14.48 -22.79 39.83
C ARG A 15 -14.70 -21.99 38.54
N ILE A 16 -14.57 -22.74 37.45
CA ILE A 16 -15.48 -22.72 36.29
C ILE A 16 -16.94 -22.58 36.76
N PHE A 17 -17.71 -21.69 36.13
CA PHE A 17 -19.17 -21.74 36.15
C PHE A 17 -19.74 -21.56 34.74
N SER A 18 -20.03 -22.68 34.09
CA SER A 18 -20.89 -22.68 32.90
C SER A 18 -22.34 -22.46 33.34
N ARG A 19 -23.05 -21.57 32.65
CA ARG A 19 -24.51 -21.47 32.81
C ARG A 19 -25.22 -21.19 31.49
N SER A 20 -25.25 -22.24 30.66
CA SER A 20 -26.26 -22.34 29.61
C SER A 20 -27.67 -22.31 30.22
N ARG A 21 -28.57 -21.53 29.62
CA ARG A 21 -30.02 -21.64 29.86
C ARG A 21 -30.75 -21.54 28.52
N TYR A 22 -31.00 -22.68 27.91
CA TYR A 22 -32.02 -22.85 26.89
C TYR A 22 -33.41 -22.78 27.55
N ILE A 23 -34.30 -21.94 27.03
CA ILE A 23 -35.75 -22.15 27.09
C ILE A 23 -36.33 -21.81 25.71
N PHE A 24 -37.14 -22.72 25.16
CA PHE A 24 -37.83 -22.60 23.88
C PHE A 24 -39.21 -21.92 24.06
N HIS A 25 -39.65 -21.10 23.10
CA HIS A 25 -40.90 -21.27 22.30
C HIS A 25 -41.34 -19.99 21.54
N ARG A 26 -41.05 -19.94 20.22
CA ARG A 26 -42.00 -19.99 19.06
C ARG A 26 -43.43 -19.35 19.18
N PRO A 27 -44.10 -18.99 18.06
CA PRO A 27 -43.84 -17.90 17.08
C PRO A 27 -45.13 -17.11 16.66
N PHE A 28 -45.02 -15.95 15.98
CA PHE A 28 -46.05 -15.30 15.12
C PHE A 28 -45.40 -14.04 14.49
N ALA A 29 -45.75 -13.49 13.32
CA ALA A 29 -46.19 -14.03 12.02
C ALA A 29 -45.91 -12.97 10.93
N ALA A 30 -45.84 -13.37 9.66
CA ALA A 30 -45.72 -12.44 8.54
C ALA A 30 -47.07 -11.80 8.16
N PRO A 31 -47.05 -10.69 7.40
CA PRO A 31 -47.98 -10.56 6.29
C PRO A 31 -47.28 -10.53 4.93
N GLN A 32 -48.06 -10.84 3.90
CA GLN A 32 -47.64 -11.10 2.53
C GLN A 32 -47.59 -9.81 1.71
N CYS A 33 -46.78 -9.82 0.64
CA CYS A 33 -47.14 -9.13 -0.60
C CYS A 33 -46.75 -9.99 -1.81
N LEU A 34 -47.72 -10.29 -2.66
CA LEU A 34 -47.48 -10.69 -4.04
C LEU A 34 -46.86 -9.48 -4.78
N GLY A 35 -45.99 -9.60 -5.79
CA GLY A 35 -45.71 -10.75 -6.64
C GLY A 35 -46.15 -10.42 -8.07
N LEU A 36 -45.19 -10.16 -8.97
CA LEU A 36 -45.36 -10.20 -10.43
C LEU A 36 -44.00 -10.41 -11.10
N GLY A 37 -44.02 -11.18 -12.19
CA GLY A 37 -42.86 -11.87 -12.74
C GLY A 37 -42.08 -11.15 -13.86
N PRO A 38 -41.26 -11.91 -14.63
CA PRO A 38 -40.00 -11.40 -15.17
C PRO A 38 -40.05 -10.98 -16.63
N TYR A 39 -39.09 -10.13 -17.03
CA TYR A 39 -38.75 -9.90 -18.44
C TYR A 39 -37.30 -10.31 -18.73
N ARG A 40 -37.13 -11.48 -19.37
CA ARG A 40 -35.90 -11.84 -20.08
C ARG A 40 -36.06 -11.45 -21.55
N LYS A 41 -35.13 -10.68 -22.11
CA LYS A 41 -34.83 -10.70 -23.55
C LYS A 41 -33.33 -10.86 -23.76
N ARG A 42 -32.99 -11.62 -24.79
CA ARG A 42 -31.64 -12.10 -25.14
C ARG A 42 -31.28 -11.57 -26.51
N TRP A 43 -30.05 -11.06 -26.62
CA TRP A 43 -29.25 -10.85 -27.84
C TRP A 43 -29.82 -9.98 -28.98
N MET A 44 -29.02 -8.99 -29.39
CA MET A 44 -28.70 -8.82 -30.80
C MET A 44 -27.33 -8.13 -30.95
N ASN A 45 -26.48 -8.65 -31.83
CA ASN A 45 -25.23 -8.02 -32.23
C ASN A 45 -25.51 -6.86 -33.22
N SER A 46 -24.62 -5.88 -33.29
CA SER A 46 -24.42 -5.05 -34.48
C SER A 46 -22.99 -4.50 -34.50
N THR A 47 -22.40 -4.42 -35.70
CA THR A 47 -20.97 -4.25 -35.96
C THR A 47 -20.65 -2.90 -36.61
N CYS A 48 -19.36 -2.50 -36.53
CA CYS A 48 -18.72 -1.45 -37.34
C CYS A 48 -19.18 0.00 -37.04
N TRP A 49 -18.35 1.05 -37.20
CA TRP A 49 -17.37 1.27 -38.28
C TRP A 49 -15.97 1.70 -37.81
N ALA A 50 -14.98 1.40 -38.66
CA ALA A 50 -13.64 1.97 -38.62
C ALA A 50 -13.57 3.28 -39.40
N VAL A 51 -12.67 4.18 -38.98
CA VAL A 51 -12.15 5.30 -39.79
C VAL A 51 -10.63 5.27 -39.65
N GLY A 52 -9.92 5.24 -40.78
CA GLY A 52 -8.46 5.17 -40.81
C GLY A 52 -7.82 6.49 -41.23
N LEU A 53 -6.70 6.81 -40.59
CA LEU A 53 -5.63 7.75 -40.99
C LEU A 53 -4.34 7.07 -40.49
N SER A 54 -3.39 6.57 -41.28
CA SER A 54 -2.64 7.11 -42.44
C SER A 54 -1.51 8.08 -42.05
N GLY A 55 -0.33 7.54 -41.72
CA GLY A 55 0.96 8.23 -41.47
C GLY A 55 1.00 9.15 -40.23
N ASP A 56 2.11 9.49 -39.58
CA ASP A 56 3.51 9.00 -39.56
C ASP A 56 4.16 9.57 -38.27
N GLY A 57 5.28 9.08 -37.72
CA GLY A 57 6.10 7.93 -38.08
C GLY A 57 7.44 7.98 -37.32
N ALA A 58 7.65 7.09 -36.34
CA ALA A 58 8.85 7.04 -35.49
C ALA A 58 9.26 5.57 -35.25
N GLY A 59 10.30 5.11 -35.93
CA GLY A 59 10.74 3.72 -35.86
C GLY A 59 11.76 3.48 -34.76
N ASP A 60 11.50 2.46 -33.93
CA ASP A 60 12.57 1.79 -33.18
C ASP A 60 13.45 1.02 -34.19
N VAL A 61 14.69 1.48 -34.35
CA VAL A 61 15.73 0.77 -35.10
C VAL A 61 16.74 0.25 -34.08
N PHE A 62 16.65 -1.05 -33.78
CA PHE A 62 17.82 -1.82 -33.37
C PHE A 62 17.92 -3.07 -34.24
N ASP A 63 19.11 -3.22 -34.82
CA ASP A 63 19.39 -4.01 -36.01
C ASP A 63 19.75 -5.45 -35.64
N GLU A 64 19.01 -6.42 -36.21
CA GLU A 64 19.17 -7.86 -35.96
C GLU A 64 20.30 -8.50 -36.80
N SER A 65 21.31 -7.71 -37.20
CA SER A 65 22.34 -8.15 -38.18
C SER A 65 23.79 -8.20 -37.69
N VAL A 66 24.09 -8.01 -36.39
CA VAL A 66 25.44 -8.20 -35.82
C VAL A 66 25.67 -9.62 -35.27
N LEU A 67 25.38 -10.64 -36.10
CA LEU A 67 25.69 -12.06 -35.83
C LEU A 67 26.33 -12.78 -37.03
N LYS A 68 27.18 -12.09 -37.78
CA LYS A 68 28.10 -12.70 -38.77
C LYS A 68 29.48 -12.03 -38.72
N GLY A 69 30.37 -12.57 -37.87
CA GLY A 69 31.77 -12.15 -37.86
C GLY A 69 32.45 -12.08 -36.49
N ILE A 70 32.41 -13.17 -35.71
CA ILE A 70 33.42 -13.42 -34.68
C ILE A 70 33.94 -14.83 -34.91
N GLU A 71 35.22 -14.93 -35.25
CA GLU A 71 35.90 -16.21 -35.47
C GLU A 71 36.02 -17.01 -34.18
N SER A 72 36.14 -18.33 -34.31
CA SER A 72 36.26 -19.27 -33.20
C SER A 72 37.60 -19.15 -32.46
N GLY A 73 37.70 -18.17 -31.55
CA GLY A 73 38.73 -18.12 -30.53
C GLY A 73 38.47 -19.18 -29.45
N SER A 74 39.33 -20.20 -29.37
CA SER A 74 39.21 -21.27 -28.38
C SER A 74 39.48 -20.75 -26.96
N LEU A 75 38.42 -20.44 -26.22
CA LEU A 75 38.47 -19.99 -24.81
C LEU A 75 38.40 -21.17 -23.82
N LEU A 76 38.82 -22.37 -24.26
CA LEU A 76 38.81 -23.61 -23.47
C LEU A 76 40.16 -23.90 -22.78
N GLY A 77 41.13 -22.99 -22.85
CA GLY A 77 42.49 -23.15 -22.32
C GLY A 77 42.84 -22.25 -21.13
N ALA A 78 41.86 -21.66 -20.44
CA ALA A 78 42.08 -20.63 -19.41
C ALA A 78 41.40 -20.93 -18.05
N LEU A 79 41.24 -22.22 -17.70
CA LEU A 79 40.63 -22.66 -16.44
C LEU A 79 41.55 -23.50 -15.54
N ASP A 80 42.86 -23.58 -15.85
CA ASP A 80 43.86 -24.31 -15.08
C ASP A 80 44.84 -23.36 -14.34
N ASP A 81 44.32 -22.31 -13.69
CA ASP A 81 45.09 -21.50 -12.73
C ASP A 81 44.79 -21.97 -11.29
N PRO A 82 45.75 -22.55 -10.55
CA PRO A 82 45.53 -23.05 -9.18
C PRO A 82 45.27 -21.95 -8.13
N SER A 83 45.32 -20.67 -8.51
CA SER A 83 45.27 -19.54 -7.57
C SER A 83 43.90 -18.85 -7.43
N SER A 84 42.91 -19.18 -8.27
CA SER A 84 41.55 -18.66 -8.11
C SER A 84 40.84 -19.34 -6.93
N ALA A 85 40.44 -18.56 -5.92
CA ALA A 85 39.55 -19.06 -4.86
C ALA A 85 38.28 -19.67 -5.50
N PRO A 86 37.82 -20.85 -5.05
CA PRO A 86 36.65 -21.48 -5.65
C PRO A 86 35.44 -20.55 -5.50
N PHE A 87 34.70 -20.34 -6.59
CA PHE A 87 33.39 -19.72 -6.52
C PHE A 87 32.52 -20.57 -5.60
N GLY A 88 32.35 -20.09 -4.37
CA GLY A 88 31.47 -20.72 -3.39
C GLY A 88 30.08 -20.80 -3.98
N THR A 89 29.53 -22.02 -4.05
CA THR A 89 28.09 -22.15 -4.24
C THR A 89 27.49 -21.65 -2.94
N VAL A 90 26.98 -20.42 -2.95
CA VAL A 90 26.13 -19.94 -1.85
C VAL A 90 24.89 -20.81 -1.94
N ASP A 91 24.72 -21.69 -0.95
CA ASP A 91 23.46 -22.42 -0.83
C ASP A 91 22.34 -21.40 -0.74
N ALA A 92 21.31 -21.57 -1.58
CA ALA A 92 20.12 -20.74 -1.54
C ALA A 92 19.33 -21.14 -0.29
N GLU A 93 19.79 -20.66 0.87
CA GLU A 93 19.13 -20.84 2.14
C GLU A 93 17.81 -20.08 2.08
N ILE A 94 16.70 -20.82 1.94
CA ILE A 94 15.36 -20.27 1.96
C ILE A 94 15.09 -19.85 3.41
N THR A 95 15.48 -18.62 3.75
CA THR A 95 15.19 -18.01 5.04
C THR A 95 13.68 -17.83 5.20
N GLN A 96 13.20 -17.79 6.44
CA GLN A 96 11.79 -17.50 6.72
C GLN A 96 11.37 -16.15 6.10
N GLU A 97 12.27 -15.17 6.07
CA GLU A 97 12.10 -13.87 5.40
C GLU A 97 11.89 -14.00 3.87
N THR A 98 12.51 -14.99 3.23
CA THR A 98 12.30 -15.29 1.80
C THR A 98 10.97 -16.01 1.56
N ILE A 99 10.49 -16.78 2.53
CA ILE A 99 9.13 -17.35 2.52
C ILE A 99 8.10 -16.22 2.67
N ASP A 100 8.38 -15.21 3.50
CA ASP A 100 7.52 -14.04 3.67
C ASP A 100 7.52 -13.11 2.44
N PHE A 101 8.58 -13.10 1.62
CA PHE A 101 8.54 -12.49 0.29
C PHE A 101 7.54 -13.20 -0.66
N PHE A 102 7.32 -14.50 -0.46
CA PHE A 102 6.32 -15.32 -1.15
C PHE A 102 5.05 -15.57 -0.33
N VAL A 103 4.75 -14.77 0.71
CA VAL A 103 3.50 -14.90 1.46
C VAL A 103 2.29 -14.55 0.59
N SER A 104 1.64 -15.63 0.17
CA SER A 104 0.30 -15.73 -0.40
C SER A 104 -0.04 -14.85 -1.60
N ASP A 105 0.46 -15.25 -2.77
CA ASP A 105 -0.29 -15.12 -4.04
C ASP A 105 -1.43 -16.16 -4.16
N ALA A 106 -1.80 -16.85 -3.07
CA ALA A 106 -2.63 -18.05 -3.09
C ALA A 106 -3.57 -18.19 -1.87
N GLU A 107 -4.56 -17.29 -1.75
CA GLU A 107 -5.98 -17.67 -1.65
C GLU A 107 -6.90 -16.42 -1.66
N GLY A 108 -7.57 -16.18 -2.80
CA GLY A 108 -8.59 -15.14 -2.95
C GLY A 108 -8.34 -14.17 -4.12
N ASP A 109 -9.41 -13.55 -4.63
CA ASP A 109 -9.27 -12.44 -5.57
C ASP A 109 -8.70 -11.23 -4.82
N PRO A 110 -7.58 -10.61 -5.26
CA PRO A 110 -7.05 -9.38 -4.67
C PRO A 110 -8.00 -8.16 -4.74
N ASP A 111 -9.14 -8.26 -5.44
CA ASP A 111 -10.21 -7.26 -5.40
C ASP A 111 -11.30 -7.56 -4.35
N CYS A 112 -11.33 -8.77 -3.79
CA CYS A 112 -12.16 -9.10 -2.64
C CYS A 112 -11.48 -8.58 -1.36
N PRO A 113 -12.16 -7.76 -0.55
CA PRO A 113 -11.62 -7.30 0.72
C PRO A 113 -11.53 -8.45 1.73
N SER A 114 -10.65 -8.28 2.71
CA SER A 114 -10.56 -9.16 3.88
C SER A 114 -11.88 -9.17 4.68
N GLU A 115 -12.15 -10.23 5.44
CA GLU A 115 -13.45 -10.40 6.10
C GLU A 115 -13.76 -9.26 7.10
N GLY A 116 -14.90 -8.61 6.91
CA GLY A 116 -15.32 -7.46 7.71
C GLY A 116 -14.66 -6.13 7.35
N PHE A 117 -14.00 -6.04 6.19
CA PHE A 117 -13.52 -4.81 5.57
C PHE A 117 -14.31 -4.47 4.30
N SER A 118 -14.25 -3.20 3.89
CA SER A 118 -14.82 -2.67 2.64
C SER A 118 -13.83 -2.83 1.49
N SER A 119 -14.31 -2.89 0.24
CA SER A 119 -13.40 -2.91 -0.90
C SER A 119 -12.67 -1.57 -1.06
N ILE A 120 -11.45 -1.62 -1.59
CA ILE A 120 -10.69 -0.40 -1.91
C ILE A 120 -11.50 0.50 -2.85
N GLU A 121 -12.20 -0.05 -3.85
CA GLU A 121 -13.04 0.73 -4.77
C GLU A 121 -14.15 1.53 -4.07
N GLN A 122 -14.76 0.97 -3.01
CA GLN A 122 -15.72 1.67 -2.17
C GLN A 122 -15.06 2.82 -1.40
N ALA A 123 -13.86 2.62 -0.86
CA ALA A 123 -13.08 3.70 -0.24
C ALA A 123 -12.72 4.80 -1.25
N LEU A 124 -12.23 4.47 -2.44
CA LEU A 124 -11.91 5.46 -3.49
C LEU A 124 -13.14 6.28 -3.89
N LYS A 125 -14.31 5.64 -4.05
CA LYS A 125 -15.58 6.33 -4.31
C LYS A 125 -16.00 7.25 -3.16
N THR A 126 -15.70 6.87 -1.92
CA THR A 126 -16.04 7.63 -0.71
C THR A 126 -15.14 8.87 -0.57
N LEU A 127 -13.83 8.73 -0.81
CA LEU A 127 -12.87 9.84 -0.84
C LEU A 127 -13.21 10.88 -1.91
N ARG A 128 -13.63 10.45 -3.11
CA ARG A 128 -14.13 11.34 -4.18
C ARG A 128 -15.36 12.17 -3.77
N GLN A 129 -16.11 11.74 -2.75
CA GLN A 129 -17.25 12.49 -2.20
C GLN A 129 -16.86 13.44 -1.06
N GLY A 130 -15.56 13.58 -0.73
CA GLY A 130 -15.10 14.39 0.40
C GLY A 130 -15.44 13.78 1.77
N LYS A 131 -15.69 12.48 1.83
CA LYS A 131 -16.03 11.74 3.05
C LYS A 131 -14.82 10.99 3.59
N PHE A 132 -14.88 10.65 4.88
CA PHE A 132 -13.89 9.82 5.54
C PHE A 132 -13.92 8.36 5.09
N VAL A 133 -12.77 7.71 5.23
CA VAL A 133 -12.53 6.27 5.23
C VAL A 133 -11.72 5.98 6.50
N ILE A 134 -11.94 4.85 7.18
CA ILE A 134 -11.02 4.38 8.23
C ILE A 134 -10.01 3.46 7.56
N VAL A 135 -8.72 3.73 7.76
CA VAL A 135 -7.61 2.89 7.29
C VAL A 135 -6.98 2.23 8.50
N VAL A 136 -6.83 0.91 8.47
CA VAL A 136 -6.15 0.14 9.53
C VAL A 136 -4.86 -0.51 9.02
N ASP A 137 -3.87 -0.65 9.89
CA ASP A 137 -2.74 -1.55 9.69
C ASP A 137 -2.81 -2.75 10.67
N ASP A 138 -1.95 -3.74 10.43
CA ASP A 138 -1.90 -5.02 11.14
C ASP A 138 -0.44 -5.52 11.24
N GLU A 139 0.55 -4.62 11.16
CA GLU A 139 1.97 -5.01 11.14
C GLU A 139 2.46 -5.56 12.49
N ASN A 140 1.76 -5.26 13.60
CA ASN A 140 2.23 -5.54 14.97
C ASN A 140 1.22 -6.31 15.85
N GLY A 141 0.09 -6.76 15.29
CA GLY A 141 -0.97 -7.47 16.04
C GLY A 141 -1.86 -6.60 16.95
N GLU A 142 -1.50 -5.33 17.17
CA GLU A 142 -2.43 -4.30 17.63
C GLU A 142 -2.90 -3.47 16.43
N VAL A 143 -4.20 -3.52 16.15
CA VAL A 143 -4.80 -2.87 14.96
C VAL A 143 -5.10 -1.41 15.27
N GLU A 144 -4.25 -0.49 14.80
CA GLU A 144 -4.52 0.94 14.85
C GLU A 144 -5.39 1.40 13.68
N GLY A 145 -6.23 2.41 13.93
CA GLY A 145 -7.13 2.99 12.91
C GLY A 145 -6.93 4.48 12.74
N ASN A 146 -6.88 4.93 11.49
CA ASN A 146 -6.81 6.35 11.14
C ASN A 146 -8.04 6.77 10.33
N LEU A 147 -8.68 7.89 10.70
CA LEU A 147 -9.67 8.58 9.87
C LEU A 147 -8.93 9.29 8.73
N VAL A 148 -9.26 8.99 7.47
CA VAL A 148 -8.56 9.50 6.28
C VAL A 148 -9.54 10.18 5.32
N MET A 149 -9.18 11.36 4.81
CA MET A 149 -9.83 12.02 3.68
C MET A 149 -8.82 12.72 2.76
N ALA A 150 -9.27 13.21 1.61
CA ALA A 150 -8.45 14.07 0.76
C ALA A 150 -8.36 15.49 1.36
N ALA A 151 -7.15 16.03 1.51
CA ALA A 151 -6.92 17.35 2.10
C ALA A 151 -7.58 18.49 1.29
N SER A 152 -7.62 18.35 -0.04
CA SER A 152 -8.28 19.31 -0.94
C SER A 152 -9.79 19.39 -0.78
N LEU A 153 -10.41 18.47 -0.02
CA LEU A 153 -11.84 18.44 0.28
C LEU A 153 -12.11 18.69 1.78
N ALA A 154 -11.09 19.10 2.55
CA ALA A 154 -11.22 19.39 3.98
C ALA A 154 -12.22 20.53 4.23
N SER A 155 -13.01 20.39 5.29
CA SER A 155 -13.98 21.40 5.74
C SER A 155 -13.92 21.58 7.26
N PRO A 156 -14.36 22.72 7.81
CA PRO A 156 -14.45 22.91 9.26
C PRO A 156 -15.30 21.83 9.96
N GLN A 157 -16.33 21.30 9.29
CA GLN A 157 -17.18 20.21 9.77
C GLN A 157 -16.40 18.88 9.78
N ALA A 158 -15.66 18.57 8.72
CA ALA A 158 -14.84 17.36 8.66
C ALA A 158 -13.69 17.39 9.70
N VAL A 159 -13.04 18.54 9.88
CA VAL A 159 -12.01 18.69 10.94
C VAL A 159 -12.64 18.65 12.33
N THR A 160 -13.85 19.20 12.54
CA THR A 160 -14.58 19.03 13.80
C THR A 160 -14.87 17.56 14.09
N PHE A 161 -15.30 16.79 13.09
CA PHE A 161 -15.52 15.34 13.21
C PHE A 161 -14.21 14.61 13.54
N MET A 162 -13.14 14.86 12.79
CA MET A 162 -11.81 14.28 13.04
C MET A 162 -11.30 14.59 14.45
N VAL A 163 -11.51 15.80 14.97
CA VAL A 163 -11.06 16.20 16.32
C VAL A 163 -11.95 15.62 17.41
N LYS A 164 -13.20 15.26 17.11
CA LYS A 164 -14.12 14.63 18.08
C LYS A 164 -13.81 13.14 18.28
N TYR A 165 -13.39 12.43 17.24
CA TYR A 165 -13.18 10.97 17.26
C TYR A 165 -11.72 10.54 17.12
N GLY A 166 -10.83 11.46 16.74
CA GLY A 166 -9.39 11.22 16.66
C GLY A 166 -8.62 11.84 17.82
N SER A 167 -7.33 11.50 17.91
CA SER A 167 -6.38 11.99 18.93
C SER A 167 -6.18 13.51 18.95
N GLY A 168 -6.77 14.24 18.01
CA GLY A 168 -6.60 15.68 17.82
C GLY A 168 -5.34 16.06 17.03
N ILE A 169 -4.44 15.10 16.74
CA ILE A 169 -3.24 15.29 15.92
C ILE A 169 -3.62 15.27 14.44
N VAL A 170 -4.04 16.45 13.96
CA VAL A 170 -4.44 16.67 12.56
C VAL A 170 -3.21 16.61 11.66
N SER A 171 -3.07 15.48 10.96
CA SER A 171 -1.91 15.12 10.15
C SER A 171 -2.21 15.29 8.66
N VAL A 172 -1.21 15.69 7.88
CA VAL A 172 -1.32 15.90 6.42
C VAL A 172 -0.19 15.18 5.71
N GLY A 173 -0.51 14.11 4.97
CA GLY A 173 0.50 13.36 4.21
C GLY A 173 0.82 14.07 2.91
N MET A 174 2.10 14.34 2.63
CA MET A 174 2.56 15.13 1.50
C MET A 174 3.75 14.49 0.80
N LYS A 175 3.79 14.55 -0.53
CA LYS A 175 4.99 14.16 -1.29
C LYS A 175 6.15 15.13 -1.02
N GLU A 176 7.37 14.62 -1.07
CA GLU A 176 8.61 15.38 -0.84
C GLU A 176 8.67 16.70 -1.62
N LYS A 177 8.38 16.66 -2.93
CA LYS A 177 8.30 17.86 -3.80
C LYS A 177 7.39 18.98 -3.27
N ASP A 178 6.33 18.64 -2.54
CA ASP A 178 5.36 19.60 -1.99
C ASP A 178 5.84 20.17 -0.66
N LEU A 179 6.57 19.37 0.13
CA LEU A 179 7.28 19.84 1.33
C LEU A 179 8.47 20.75 0.95
N GLU A 180 9.23 20.40 -0.08
CA GLU A 180 10.30 21.23 -0.65
C GLU A 180 9.76 22.58 -1.14
N ARG A 181 8.72 22.55 -2.00
CA ARG A 181 8.02 23.75 -2.49
C ARG A 181 7.59 24.68 -1.36
N LEU A 182 7.11 24.12 -0.26
CA LEU A 182 6.63 24.87 0.91
C LEU A 182 7.72 25.12 1.97
N LYS A 183 8.96 24.67 1.76
CA LYS A 183 10.08 24.74 2.72
C LYS A 183 9.66 24.23 4.10
N LEU A 184 9.24 22.96 4.14
CA LEU A 184 8.81 22.23 5.34
C LEU A 184 9.84 21.13 5.65
N PRO A 185 10.99 21.46 6.27
CA PRO A 185 11.97 20.47 6.68
C PRO A 185 11.40 19.51 7.74
N LEU A 186 12.02 18.33 7.82
CA LEU A 186 11.74 17.35 8.86
C LEU A 186 12.03 17.93 10.25
N MET A 187 11.23 17.55 11.26
CA MET A 187 11.41 17.99 12.64
C MET A 187 12.57 17.26 13.33
N SER A 188 12.88 16.04 12.89
CA SER A 188 14.05 15.26 13.28
C SER A 188 14.80 14.79 12.03
N PRO A 189 16.13 14.60 12.08
CA PRO A 189 16.87 14.01 10.97
C PRO A 189 16.32 12.61 10.64
N GLU A 190 16.24 12.28 9.35
CA GLU A 190 16.04 10.89 8.92
C GLU A 190 17.22 10.05 9.44
N ARG A 191 16.91 8.98 10.18
CA ARG A 191 17.87 7.95 10.60
C ARG A 191 17.72 6.76 9.67
N GLU A 192 18.83 6.23 9.16
CA GLU A 192 18.80 5.11 8.21
C GLU A 192 18.16 3.85 8.81
N ASP A 193 18.36 3.62 10.11
CA ASP A 193 17.86 2.43 10.82
C ASP A 193 16.34 2.44 11.10
N ASP A 194 15.68 3.60 11.07
CA ASP A 194 14.31 3.77 11.59
C ASP A 194 13.25 3.81 10.46
N SER A 195 13.36 2.83 9.56
CA SER A 195 12.56 2.79 8.34
C SER A 195 11.07 2.54 8.58
N SER A 196 10.66 2.10 9.78
CA SER A 196 9.26 1.93 10.17
C SER A 196 8.58 3.24 10.60
N VAL A 197 9.31 4.28 11.02
CA VAL A 197 8.72 5.46 11.70
C VAL A 197 8.19 6.53 10.73
N PRO A 198 7.07 7.23 11.04
CA PRO A 198 6.56 8.33 10.23
C PRO A 198 7.48 9.57 10.26
N SER A 199 7.82 10.10 9.07
CA SER A 199 8.69 11.28 8.93
C SER A 199 7.92 12.59 9.13
N PHE A 200 7.86 13.09 10.37
CA PHE A 200 7.23 14.36 10.71
C PHE A 200 8.04 15.58 10.24
N THR A 201 7.34 16.60 9.73
CA THR A 201 7.91 17.92 9.43
C THR A 201 7.56 18.93 10.53
N ILE A 202 8.17 20.12 10.47
CA ILE A 202 7.77 21.23 11.33
C ILE A 202 6.27 21.54 11.19
N THR A 203 5.58 21.74 12.32
CA THR A 203 4.14 22.05 12.30
C THR A 203 3.87 23.44 11.72
N VAL A 204 2.67 23.63 11.17
CA VAL A 204 2.31 24.87 10.48
C VAL A 204 0.87 25.32 10.74
N ASP A 205 0.65 26.62 10.56
CA ASP A 205 -0.67 27.22 10.34
C ASP A 205 -0.60 28.17 9.13
N VAL A 206 -1.65 28.22 8.31
CA VAL A 206 -1.76 29.28 7.29
C VAL A 206 -1.97 30.64 7.96
N LYS A 207 -1.32 31.70 7.45
CA LYS A 207 -1.41 33.07 7.99
C LYS A 207 -2.74 33.75 7.69
N ALA A 208 -3.24 33.54 6.48
CA ALA A 208 -4.41 34.23 5.96
C ALA A 208 -5.71 33.65 6.54
N GLY A 209 -6.56 34.52 7.10
CA GLY A 209 -7.89 34.14 7.56
C GLY A 209 -7.95 33.24 8.82
N THR A 210 -6.83 33.04 9.53
CA THR A 210 -6.76 32.30 10.80
C THR A 210 -6.64 33.23 12.00
N THR A 211 -7.03 32.75 13.19
CA THR A 211 -6.83 33.46 14.46
C THR A 211 -5.70 32.82 15.26
N THR A 212 -6.01 31.85 16.13
CA THR A 212 -5.04 31.11 16.95
C THR A 212 -4.48 29.87 16.26
N GLY A 213 -5.09 29.43 15.15
CA GLY A 213 -4.69 28.20 14.43
C GLY A 213 -5.39 26.93 14.94
N VAL A 214 -5.70 26.84 16.24
CA VAL A 214 -6.22 25.62 16.89
C VAL A 214 -7.64 25.22 16.45
N SER A 215 -8.49 26.19 16.09
CA SER A 215 -9.90 25.93 15.79
C SER A 215 -10.07 24.99 14.59
N ALA A 216 -11.16 24.22 14.54
CA ALA A 216 -11.43 23.35 13.38
C ALA A 216 -11.55 24.12 12.06
N SER A 217 -12.01 25.38 12.12
CA SER A 217 -12.05 26.29 10.97
C SER A 217 -10.65 26.71 10.52
N ASP A 218 -9.75 27.02 11.46
CA ASP A 218 -8.38 27.44 11.14
C ASP A 218 -7.52 26.26 10.67
N ARG A 219 -7.60 25.10 11.32
CA ARG A 219 -6.95 23.88 10.85
C ARG A 219 -7.46 23.45 9.48
N ALA A 220 -8.77 23.56 9.19
CA ALA A 220 -9.28 23.30 7.84
C ALA A 220 -8.68 24.25 6.79
N LYS A 221 -8.53 25.56 7.09
CA LYS A 221 -7.86 26.51 6.18
C LYS A 221 -6.39 26.15 5.98
N THR A 222 -5.68 25.74 7.03
CA THR A 222 -4.29 25.28 6.94
C THR A 222 -4.15 24.05 6.06
N VAL A 223 -5.02 23.03 6.24
CA VAL A 223 -5.03 21.83 5.41
C VAL A 223 -5.33 22.15 3.94
N LEU A 224 -6.34 23.01 3.68
CA LEU A 224 -6.66 23.47 2.33
C LEU A 224 -5.48 24.23 1.69
N ALA A 225 -4.79 25.09 2.46
CA ALA A 225 -3.61 25.80 1.99
C ALA A 225 -2.43 24.85 1.69
N LEU A 226 -2.19 23.83 2.52
CA LEU A 226 -1.18 22.79 2.24
C LEU A 226 -1.51 22.02 0.96
N SER A 227 -2.79 21.72 0.71
CA SER A 227 -3.26 21.05 -0.51
C SER A 227 -3.28 21.92 -1.77
N SER A 228 -3.00 23.23 -1.65
CA SER A 228 -3.02 24.15 -2.79
C SER A 228 -1.68 24.18 -3.52
N PRO A 229 -1.65 23.99 -4.85
CA PRO A 229 -0.43 24.10 -5.65
C PRO A 229 0.07 25.55 -5.74
N ASN A 230 -0.80 26.53 -5.49
CA ASN A 230 -0.48 27.97 -5.56
C ASN A 230 0.11 28.52 -4.25
N SER A 231 0.01 27.78 -3.14
CA SER A 231 0.55 28.20 -1.85
C SER A 231 2.08 28.21 -1.85
N LYS A 232 2.64 29.16 -1.10
CA LYS A 232 4.07 29.44 -1.01
C LYS A 232 4.56 29.30 0.43
N PRO A 233 5.87 29.13 0.67
CA PRO A 233 6.43 29.04 2.02
C PRO A 233 6.03 30.20 2.94
N GLU A 234 5.87 31.39 2.38
CA GLU A 234 5.56 32.63 3.08
C GLU A 234 4.12 32.68 3.60
N ASP A 235 3.21 31.85 3.08
CA ASP A 235 1.81 31.79 3.51
C ASP A 235 1.65 31.13 4.90
N PHE A 236 2.68 30.44 5.40
CA PHE A 236 2.61 29.63 6.62
C PHE A 236 3.40 30.24 7.79
N ARG A 237 2.84 30.14 9.01
CA ARG A 237 3.54 30.28 10.29
C ARG A 237 4.16 28.94 10.66
N ARG A 238 5.28 28.98 11.39
CA ARG A 238 6.06 27.84 11.90
C ARG A 238 6.52 28.21 13.31
N PRO A 239 6.24 27.42 14.38
CA PRO A 239 5.34 26.26 14.40
C PRO A 239 3.87 26.65 14.16
N GLY A 240 2.98 25.66 14.17
CA GLY A 240 1.52 25.80 14.17
C GLY A 240 0.82 24.51 14.62
N HIS A 241 -0.44 24.30 14.22
CA HIS A 241 -1.32 23.27 14.79
C HIS A 241 -1.73 22.15 13.82
N VAL A 242 -1.21 22.15 12.60
CA VAL A 242 -1.31 21.04 11.65
C VAL A 242 0.07 20.41 11.45
N PHE A 243 0.11 19.08 11.32
CA PHE A 243 1.33 18.28 11.25
C PHE A 243 1.51 17.73 9.83
N PRO A 244 2.38 18.30 8.98
CA PRO A 244 2.68 17.70 7.68
C PRO A 244 3.68 16.54 7.85
N LEU A 245 3.43 15.43 7.17
CA LEU A 245 4.28 14.23 7.18
C LEU A 245 4.78 13.92 5.75
N LYS A 246 6.05 13.54 5.62
CA LYS A 246 6.66 13.14 4.35
C LYS A 246 6.20 11.73 3.97
N TYR A 247 5.52 11.66 2.83
CA TYR A 247 5.22 10.42 2.10
C TYR A 247 6.49 9.87 1.47
N ARG A 248 6.74 8.56 1.66
CA ARG A 248 7.87 7.86 1.05
C ARG A 248 7.52 7.39 -0.37
N ASN A 249 8.37 7.75 -1.33
CA ASN A 249 8.18 7.34 -2.73
C ASN A 249 8.15 5.81 -2.87
N GLY A 250 7.05 5.29 -3.41
CA GLY A 250 6.70 3.87 -3.42
C GLY A 250 5.39 3.58 -2.65
N GLY A 251 5.07 4.40 -1.64
CA GLY A 251 3.85 4.27 -0.85
C GLY A 251 3.83 2.98 -0.02
N VAL A 252 2.65 2.36 0.13
CA VAL A 252 2.49 1.14 0.95
C VAL A 252 3.29 -0.06 0.45
N LEU A 253 3.78 -0.01 -0.78
CA LEU A 253 4.67 -1.02 -1.36
C LEU A 253 6.13 -0.87 -0.90
N ARG A 254 6.47 0.23 -0.20
CA ARG A 254 7.79 0.49 0.38
C ARG A 254 7.76 0.66 1.91
N ARG A 255 6.66 1.19 2.46
CA ARG A 255 6.38 1.27 3.90
C ARG A 255 4.88 1.15 4.11
N ALA A 256 4.40 0.09 4.76
CA ALA A 256 2.98 -0.17 4.93
C ALA A 256 2.33 0.63 6.07
N GLY A 257 2.72 1.90 6.25
CA GLY A 257 2.22 2.76 7.32
C GLY A 257 1.08 3.71 6.89
N HIS A 258 0.36 4.23 7.88
CA HIS A 258 -0.80 5.12 7.67
C HIS A 258 -0.54 6.36 6.79
N THR A 259 0.65 6.98 6.82
CA THR A 259 0.98 8.12 5.96
C THR A 259 0.93 7.74 4.48
N GLU A 260 1.62 6.65 4.12
CA GLU A 260 1.65 6.08 2.78
C GLU A 260 0.26 5.62 2.35
N GLY A 261 -0.44 4.82 3.18
CA GLY A 261 -1.79 4.33 2.87
C GLY A 261 -2.80 5.44 2.63
N SER A 262 -2.71 6.52 3.43
CA SER A 262 -3.58 7.68 3.27
C SER A 262 -3.35 8.44 1.97
N VAL A 263 -2.08 8.67 1.59
CA VAL A 263 -1.73 9.38 0.34
C VAL A 263 -2.02 8.51 -0.89
N ASP A 264 -1.74 7.21 -0.82
CA ASP A 264 -2.00 6.26 -1.90
C ASP A 264 -3.51 6.14 -2.21
N LEU A 265 -4.37 6.03 -1.19
CA LEU A 265 -5.83 6.00 -1.39
C LEU A 265 -6.34 7.29 -2.04
N VAL A 266 -5.85 8.46 -1.62
CA VAL A 266 -6.23 9.75 -2.22
C VAL A 266 -5.73 9.87 -3.66
N MET A 267 -4.55 9.34 -3.96
CA MET A 267 -3.97 9.30 -5.31
C MET A 267 -4.71 8.33 -6.25
N LEU A 268 -5.04 7.12 -5.78
CA LEU A 268 -5.89 6.15 -6.50
C LEU A 268 -7.33 6.68 -6.68
N ALA A 269 -7.81 7.53 -5.77
CA ALA A 269 -9.08 8.23 -5.93
C ALA A 269 -9.03 9.29 -7.07
N GLY A 270 -7.87 9.58 -7.65
CA GLY A 270 -7.71 10.58 -8.71
C GLY A 270 -7.75 12.02 -8.19
N LEU A 271 -7.45 12.23 -6.91
CA LEU A 271 -7.41 13.53 -6.25
C LEU A 271 -5.95 14.01 -6.11
N GLN A 272 -5.74 15.25 -5.67
CA GLN A 272 -4.38 15.72 -5.37
C GLN A 272 -3.76 14.83 -4.28
N PRO A 273 -2.50 14.37 -4.42
CA PRO A 273 -1.87 13.35 -3.56
C PRO A 273 -1.42 13.94 -2.21
N ILE A 274 -2.37 14.56 -1.51
CA ILE A 274 -2.22 15.20 -0.21
C ILE A 274 -3.41 14.74 0.64
N SER A 275 -3.14 13.94 1.65
CA SER A 275 -4.15 13.35 2.53
C SER A 275 -4.30 14.16 3.82
N LEU A 276 -5.46 14.09 4.44
CA LEU A 276 -5.75 14.60 5.78
C LEU A 276 -6.14 13.39 6.62
N PHE A 277 -5.41 13.14 7.71
CA PHE A 277 -5.68 12.01 8.60
C PHE A 277 -5.44 12.29 10.09
N SER A 278 -6.00 11.44 10.95
CA SER A 278 -5.74 11.38 12.39
C SER A 278 -6.01 9.99 12.91
N ALA A 279 -5.15 9.52 13.81
CA ALA A 279 -5.38 8.33 14.63
C ALA A 279 -6.71 8.44 15.38
N VAL A 280 -7.47 7.35 15.45
CA VAL A 280 -8.75 7.24 16.16
C VAL A 280 -8.48 6.76 17.58
N VAL A 281 -9.09 7.45 18.55
CA VAL A 281 -8.96 7.12 19.98
C VAL A 281 -10.29 6.62 20.51
N ASP A 282 -10.23 5.79 21.55
CA ASP A 282 -11.40 5.41 22.31
C ASP A 282 -11.95 6.62 23.08
N ALA A 283 -13.27 6.80 23.06
CA ALA A 283 -13.92 7.93 23.69
C ALA A 283 -14.17 7.72 25.20
N ASP A 284 -14.16 6.47 25.67
CA ASP A 284 -14.47 6.11 27.05
C ASP A 284 -13.20 6.07 27.94
N ASP A 285 -12.05 5.64 27.40
CA ASP A 285 -10.77 5.56 28.14
C ASP A 285 -9.58 6.34 27.53
N GLY A 286 -9.69 6.84 26.29
CA GLY A 286 -8.63 7.61 25.62
C GLY A 286 -7.49 6.79 25.04
N SER A 287 -7.57 5.46 25.05
CA SER A 287 -6.61 4.56 24.39
C SER A 287 -6.73 4.60 22.86
N MET A 288 -5.87 3.86 22.15
CA MET A 288 -6.02 3.67 20.70
C MET A 288 -7.26 2.83 20.38
N ALA A 289 -8.09 3.29 19.45
CA ALA A 289 -9.38 2.65 19.20
C ALA A 289 -9.22 1.25 18.57
N SER A 290 -9.58 0.22 19.34
CA SER A 290 -9.57 -1.18 18.89
C SER A 290 -10.46 -1.43 17.67
N LEU A 291 -10.14 -2.46 16.87
CA LEU A 291 -10.93 -2.83 15.68
C LEU A 291 -12.46 -2.96 15.91
N PRO A 292 -12.97 -3.54 17.02
CA PRO A 292 -14.40 -3.50 17.35
C PRO A 292 -14.98 -2.08 17.47
N ASN A 293 -14.23 -1.14 18.07
CA ASN A 293 -14.66 0.25 18.26
C ASN A 293 -14.57 1.05 16.95
N LEU A 294 -13.56 0.78 16.12
CA LEU A 294 -13.50 1.27 14.74
C LEU A 294 -14.71 0.77 13.92
N ARG A 295 -15.09 -0.50 14.03
CA ARG A 295 -16.27 -1.09 13.37
C ARG A 295 -17.57 -0.44 13.84
N LYS A 296 -17.71 -0.17 15.14
CA LYS A 296 -18.84 0.58 15.70
C LYS A 296 -18.92 2.00 15.12
N LEU A 297 -17.82 2.75 15.13
CA LEU A 297 -17.73 4.10 14.56
C LEU A 297 -18.06 4.11 13.05
N GLY A 298 -17.54 3.11 12.32
CA GLY A 298 -17.82 2.90 10.90
C GLY A 298 -19.30 2.65 10.61
N LEU A 299 -19.98 1.84 11.43
CA LEU A 299 -21.41 1.60 11.33
C LEU A 299 -22.23 2.86 11.64
N GLU A 300 -21.96 3.51 12.78
CA GLU A 300 -22.70 4.69 13.27
C GLU A 300 -22.64 5.87 12.31
N HIS A 301 -21.50 6.08 11.65
CA HIS A 301 -21.28 7.20 10.72
C HIS A 301 -21.24 6.80 9.24
N SER A 302 -21.52 5.54 8.92
CA SER A 302 -21.46 4.99 7.55
C SER A 302 -20.10 5.24 6.86
N ILE A 303 -19.01 5.06 7.61
CA ILE A 303 -17.63 5.21 7.16
C ILE A 303 -17.08 3.82 6.79
N PRO A 304 -16.65 3.58 5.54
CA PRO A 304 -16.03 2.31 5.16
C PRO A 304 -14.67 2.15 5.84
N ILE A 305 -14.32 0.91 6.15
CA ILE A 305 -13.06 0.53 6.80
C ILE A 305 -12.26 -0.34 5.83
N VAL A 306 -10.99 -0.02 5.60
CA VAL A 306 -10.08 -0.77 4.73
C VAL A 306 -8.77 -1.06 5.45
N SER A 307 -8.10 -2.16 5.10
CA SER A 307 -6.75 -2.46 5.60
C SER A 307 -5.68 -2.00 4.62
N ILE A 308 -4.47 -1.72 5.14
CA ILE A 308 -3.29 -1.48 4.29
C ILE A 308 -2.91 -2.76 3.52
N THR A 309 -3.12 -3.95 4.09
CA THR A 309 -2.91 -5.24 3.41
C THR A 309 -3.77 -5.38 2.15
N ASP A 310 -5.05 -4.98 2.21
CA ASP A 310 -5.94 -4.97 1.05
C ASP A 310 -5.50 -3.93 0.01
N LEU A 311 -5.00 -2.78 0.46
CA LEU A 311 -4.46 -1.73 -0.42
C LEU A 311 -3.18 -2.17 -1.14
N ILE A 312 -2.28 -2.89 -0.45
CA ILE A 312 -1.07 -3.48 -1.04
C ILE A 312 -1.46 -4.48 -2.14
N ARG A 313 -2.38 -5.41 -1.86
CA ARG A 313 -2.90 -6.37 -2.85
C ARG A 313 -3.55 -5.67 -4.05
N TYR A 314 -4.38 -4.65 -3.78
CA TYR A 314 -5.06 -3.86 -4.82
C TYR A 314 -4.08 -3.14 -5.76
N ARG A 315 -2.99 -2.56 -5.21
CA ARG A 315 -1.92 -1.89 -5.97
C ARG A 315 -1.06 -2.91 -6.74
N ARG A 316 -0.60 -4.00 -6.10
CA ARG A 316 0.20 -5.06 -6.75
C ARG A 316 -0.50 -5.65 -7.99
N LYS A 317 -1.82 -5.82 -7.97
CA LYS A 317 -2.62 -6.28 -9.13
C LYS A 317 -2.62 -5.32 -10.34
N ARG A 318 -2.42 -4.02 -10.09
CA ARG A 318 -2.71 -2.93 -11.06
C ARG A 318 -1.49 -2.15 -11.53
N GLU A 319 -0.42 -2.14 -10.75
CA GLU A 319 0.77 -1.35 -11.02
C GLU A 319 1.92 -2.23 -11.53
N ASN A 320 2.59 -1.78 -12.60
CA ASN A 320 3.75 -2.48 -13.11
C ASN A 320 5.01 -2.10 -12.32
N LEU A 321 5.28 -2.82 -11.23
CA LEU A 321 6.31 -2.51 -10.23
C LEU A 321 7.75 -2.77 -10.69
N VAL A 322 7.92 -3.57 -11.75
CA VAL A 322 9.23 -3.91 -12.32
C VAL A 322 9.33 -3.49 -13.78
N GLU A 323 10.54 -3.44 -14.31
CA GLU A 323 10.81 -3.32 -15.74
C GLU A 323 11.94 -4.25 -16.14
N ARG A 324 11.80 -4.92 -17.28
CA ARG A 324 12.83 -5.83 -17.79
C ARG A 324 13.94 -4.99 -18.43
N THR A 325 15.13 -5.00 -17.84
CA THR A 325 16.29 -4.21 -18.30
C THR A 325 17.18 -4.96 -19.28
N ALA A 326 17.34 -6.27 -19.10
CA ALA A 326 18.22 -7.08 -19.95
C ALA A 326 17.72 -8.52 -20.11
N ILE A 327 18.20 -9.20 -21.15
CA ILE A 327 18.04 -10.63 -21.39
C ILE A 327 19.40 -11.19 -21.82
N SER A 328 19.82 -12.30 -21.23
CA SER A 328 21.04 -13.01 -21.64
C SER A 328 20.81 -14.51 -21.68
N LEU A 329 21.61 -15.22 -22.48
CA LEU A 329 21.70 -16.68 -22.44
C LEU A 329 22.74 -17.07 -21.40
N LEU A 330 22.30 -17.85 -20.41
CA LEU A 330 23.12 -18.35 -19.32
C LEU A 330 23.39 -19.86 -19.53
N PRO A 331 24.54 -20.24 -20.11
CA PRO A 331 24.96 -21.63 -20.16
C PRO A 331 25.40 -22.09 -18.76
N THR A 332 24.86 -23.21 -18.28
CA THR A 332 25.20 -23.80 -16.98
C THR A 332 25.45 -25.30 -17.11
N LYS A 333 26.03 -25.92 -16.08
CA LYS A 333 26.17 -27.40 -16.01
C LYS A 333 24.82 -28.16 -16.01
N TRP A 334 23.70 -27.46 -15.78
CA TRP A 334 22.35 -28.03 -15.81
C TRP A 334 21.59 -27.76 -17.12
N GLY A 335 22.27 -27.17 -18.12
CA GLY A 335 21.71 -26.82 -19.43
C GLY A 335 21.68 -25.31 -19.68
N LEU A 336 20.96 -24.93 -20.73
CA LEU A 336 20.82 -23.54 -21.19
C LEU A 336 19.58 -22.87 -20.58
N PHE A 337 19.77 -21.66 -20.07
CA PHE A 337 18.72 -20.84 -19.46
C PHE A 337 18.70 -19.45 -20.10
N HIS A 338 17.54 -18.80 -20.09
CA HIS A 338 17.45 -17.35 -20.25
C HIS A 338 17.54 -16.70 -18.86
N ALA A 339 18.49 -15.79 -18.67
CA ALA A 339 18.55 -14.90 -17.53
C ALA A 339 17.87 -13.57 -17.91
N TYR A 340 16.71 -13.30 -17.31
CA TYR A 340 15.99 -12.04 -17.46
C TYR A 340 16.30 -11.13 -16.28
N CYS A 341 16.90 -9.96 -16.54
CA CYS A 341 17.09 -8.95 -15.49
C CYS A 341 15.86 -8.04 -15.43
N TYR A 342 15.35 -7.83 -14.21
CA TYR A 342 14.25 -6.94 -13.89
C TYR A 342 14.71 -5.92 -12.85
N ARG A 343 14.53 -4.63 -13.14
CA ARG A 343 14.74 -3.55 -12.16
C ARG A 343 13.42 -3.21 -11.49
N SER A 344 13.43 -3.16 -10.16
CA SER A 344 12.33 -2.63 -9.36
C SER A 344 12.24 -1.10 -9.50
N LYS A 345 11.03 -0.58 -9.70
CA LYS A 345 10.77 0.87 -9.79
C LYS A 345 10.61 1.55 -8.43
N LEU A 346 10.66 0.79 -7.34
CA LEU A 346 10.43 1.28 -5.97
C LEU A 346 11.74 1.71 -5.28
N ASP A 347 12.80 0.94 -5.50
CA ASP A 347 14.11 1.04 -4.85
C ASP A 347 15.30 0.95 -5.84
N GLY A 348 15.06 0.53 -7.08
CA GLY A 348 16.10 0.35 -8.10
C GLY A 348 16.82 -1.00 -8.06
N THR A 349 16.42 -1.91 -7.15
CA THR A 349 17.03 -3.23 -7.00
C THR A 349 16.86 -4.06 -8.28
N GLU A 350 17.92 -4.76 -8.70
CA GLU A 350 17.90 -5.67 -9.84
C GLU A 350 17.68 -7.12 -9.39
N HIS A 351 16.73 -7.80 -10.02
CA HIS A 351 16.36 -9.19 -9.77
C HIS A 351 16.54 -10.00 -11.05
N VAL A 352 17.11 -11.21 -10.96
CA VAL A 352 17.31 -12.09 -12.12
C VAL A 352 16.37 -13.28 -12.07
N ALA A 353 15.48 -13.39 -13.06
CA ALA A 353 14.67 -14.58 -13.27
C ALA A 353 15.38 -15.52 -14.26
N VAL A 354 15.80 -16.70 -13.78
CA VAL A 354 16.50 -17.72 -14.58
C VAL A 354 15.49 -18.76 -15.06
N VAL A 355 15.15 -18.71 -16.34
CA VAL A 355 14.12 -19.56 -16.97
C VAL A 355 14.77 -20.60 -17.87
N LYS A 356 14.52 -21.89 -17.63
CA LYS A 356 15.05 -22.97 -18.46
C LYS A 356 14.54 -22.84 -19.90
N VAL A 357 15.44 -22.92 -20.88
CA VAL A 357 15.04 -22.93 -22.29
C VAL A 357 14.30 -24.23 -22.58
N ASN A 358 13.01 -24.13 -22.92
CA ASN A 358 12.18 -25.27 -23.24
C ASN A 358 12.39 -25.65 -24.72
N VAL A 359 13.15 -26.71 -24.97
CA VAL A 359 13.58 -27.14 -26.33
C VAL A 359 12.45 -27.90 -27.05
N SER A 360 11.25 -27.33 -27.07
CA SER A 360 10.03 -27.94 -27.64
C SER A 360 9.60 -27.30 -28.97
N TYR A 361 10.37 -26.35 -29.50
CA TYR A 361 10.09 -25.67 -30.77
C TYR A 361 11.34 -25.43 -31.63
N ILE A 362 12.35 -26.30 -31.53
CA ILE A 362 13.49 -26.36 -32.48
C ILE A 362 13.49 -27.73 -33.19
N MET A 363 12.38 -28.04 -33.84
CA MET A 363 12.26 -29.13 -34.81
C MET A 363 11.33 -28.73 -35.97
N SER A 364 11.77 -27.74 -36.75
CA SER A 364 11.51 -27.57 -38.18
C SER A 364 11.98 -26.19 -38.62
N PHE A 365 13.25 -26.05 -39.01
CA PHE A 365 13.73 -25.21 -40.12
C PHE A 365 15.25 -25.34 -40.21
N HIS A 366 15.69 -26.50 -40.71
CA HIS A 366 17.01 -26.64 -41.29
C HIS A 366 16.91 -27.42 -42.61
N LEU A 367 17.18 -26.69 -43.69
CA LEU A 367 17.43 -27.13 -45.06
C LEU A 367 16.35 -27.97 -45.76
N LEU A 368 15.75 -27.38 -46.79
CA LEU A 368 16.18 -27.65 -48.17
C LEU A 368 15.78 -26.48 -49.07
N TYR A 369 16.76 -25.97 -49.84
CA TYR A 369 16.73 -25.02 -50.97
C TYR A 369 15.50 -24.12 -51.17
#